data_AF-A0AA47NSV6-F1
#
_entry.id   AF-A0AA47NSV6-F1
#
_cell.length_a   1.000
_cell.length_b   1.000
_cell.length_c   1.000
_cell.angle_alpha   90.00
_cell.angle_beta   90.00
_cell.angle_gamma   90.00
#
_symmetry.space_group_name_H-M   'P 1'
#
loop_
_entity.id
_entity.type
_entity.pdbx_description
1 polymer ?
#
loop_
_entity_poly.entity_id
_entity_poly.type
_entity_poly.pdbx_seq_one_letter_code
_entity_poly.pdbx_strand_id
1 'polypeptide(L)'
;MAVPVINTAPWINDIREQSREYRKTEHKWKKSKSSPPPYEELLFKLNQIIKDACAAYFSGLINSNKHNPSLKNPLPAILASSSNDCEQFLPFFVGKIDGLHSNFPLTVSPCAPFSSPILLSEFAPISLQILSRNVANMCPSSSSCDTIPTKFLKSVLPVLGPSVLSLYLTTLKLPLFSHFLKKSSFDPARLL
;
A
#
# COMPACT_ATOMS: atom_id res chain seq x y z
N MET A 1 19.92 3.14 -31.80
CA MET A 1 18.68 2.43 -32.16
C MET A 1 18.05 1.90 -30.89
N ALA A 2 16.92 2.46 -30.45
CA ALA A 2 16.20 1.98 -29.27
C ALA A 2 15.21 0.88 -29.71
N VAL A 3 15.35 -0.32 -29.15
CA VAL A 3 14.38 -1.40 -29.36
C VAL A 3 13.12 -1.05 -28.56
N PRO A 4 11.93 -0.99 -29.19
CA PRO A 4 10.71 -0.71 -28.45
C PRO A 4 10.44 -1.89 -27.52
N VAL A 5 10.45 -1.62 -26.20
CA VAL A 5 10.07 -2.60 -25.18
C VAL A 5 8.57 -2.80 -25.26
N ILE A 6 8.15 -3.80 -26.03
CA ILE A 6 6.77 -4.26 -26.01
C ILE A 6 6.60 -4.99 -24.68
N ASN A 7 5.96 -4.34 -23.71
CA ASN A 7 5.74 -4.84 -22.36
C ASN A 7 4.61 -5.89 -22.36
N THR A 8 4.77 -6.94 -23.16
CA THR A 8 3.86 -8.08 -23.22
C THR A 8 4.47 -9.23 -22.45
N ALA A 9 3.67 -9.82 -21.56
CA ALA A 9 4.07 -11.02 -20.83
C ALA A 9 4.60 -12.08 -21.83
N PRO A 10 5.76 -12.71 -21.57
CA PRO A 10 6.38 -13.64 -22.50
C PRO A 10 5.48 -14.81 -22.92
N TRP A 11 4.63 -15.28 -22.01
CA TRP A 11 3.69 -16.40 -22.21
C TRP A 11 2.36 -15.98 -22.88
N ILE A 12 2.24 -14.75 -23.38
CA ILE A 12 0.98 -14.24 -23.96
C ILE A 12 0.50 -15.07 -25.16
N ASN A 13 1.42 -15.63 -25.94
CA ASN A 13 1.10 -16.46 -27.10
C ASN A 13 0.51 -17.80 -26.67
N ASP A 14 1.02 -18.37 -25.59
CA ASP A 14 0.62 -19.68 -25.06
C ASP A 14 -0.81 -19.64 -24.50
N ILE A 15 -1.21 -18.51 -23.93
CA ILE A 15 -2.54 -18.34 -23.33
C ILE A 15 -3.57 -17.71 -24.29
N ARG A 16 -3.16 -17.33 -25.50
CA ARG A 16 -3.95 -16.45 -26.39
C ARG A 16 -5.24 -17.09 -26.86
N GLU A 17 -5.18 -18.35 -27.29
CA GLU A 17 -6.34 -19.06 -27.83
C GLU A 17 -7.41 -19.27 -26.75
N GLN A 18 -6.99 -19.75 -25.59
CA GLN A 18 -7.85 -19.98 -24.43
C GLN A 18 -8.44 -18.67 -23.90
N SER A 19 -7.65 -17.59 -23.89
CA SER A 19 -8.16 -16.26 -23.56
C SER A 19 -9.26 -15.79 -24.51
N ARG A 20 -9.15 -16.09 -25.81
CA ARG A 20 -10.18 -15.74 -26.81
C ARG A 20 -11.45 -16.54 -26.59
N GLU A 21 -11.34 -17.83 -26.30
CA GLU A 21 -12.49 -18.70 -26.05
C GLU A 21 -13.25 -18.26 -24.79
N TYR A 22 -12.53 -18.03 -23.70
CA TYR A 22 -13.11 -17.47 -22.46
C TYR A 22 -13.87 -16.17 -22.74
N ARG A 23 -13.23 -15.18 -23.40
CA ARG A 23 -13.87 -13.89 -23.71
C ARG A 23 -15.11 -14.05 -24.59
N LYS A 24 -15.07 -14.92 -25.61
CA LYS A 24 -16.24 -15.18 -26.48
C LYS A 24 -17.44 -15.69 -25.67
N THR A 25 -17.21 -16.64 -24.78
CA THR A 25 -18.27 -17.23 -23.96
C THR A 25 -18.78 -16.25 -22.90
N GLU A 26 -17.87 -15.48 -22.28
CA GLU A 26 -18.21 -14.40 -21.36
C GLU A 26 -19.07 -13.32 -22.04
N HIS A 27 -18.69 -12.88 -23.25
CA HIS A 27 -19.47 -11.90 -24.01
C HIS A 27 -20.87 -12.41 -24.39
N LYS A 28 -20.99 -13.68 -24.82
CA LYS A 28 -22.29 -14.30 -25.08
C LYS A 28 -23.15 -14.33 -23.82
N TRP A 29 -22.58 -14.71 -22.69
CA TRP A 29 -23.28 -14.70 -21.41
C TRP A 29 -23.69 -13.30 -20.97
N LYS A 30 -22.85 -12.27 -21.11
CA LYS A 30 -23.21 -10.88 -20.78
C LYS A 30 -24.46 -10.41 -21.55
N LYS A 31 -24.67 -10.95 -22.75
CA LYS A 31 -25.86 -10.69 -23.58
C LYS A 31 -27.08 -11.53 -23.17
N SER A 32 -26.91 -12.82 -22.87
CA SER A 32 -28.03 -13.72 -22.55
C SER A 32 -28.43 -13.76 -21.08
N LYS A 33 -27.52 -13.40 -20.16
CA LYS A 33 -27.64 -13.45 -18.69
C LYS A 33 -28.18 -14.79 -18.16
N SER A 34 -27.80 -15.91 -18.78
CA SER A 34 -28.22 -17.24 -18.34
C SER A 34 -27.51 -17.64 -17.04
N SER A 35 -28.25 -18.16 -16.05
CA SER A 35 -27.67 -18.71 -14.82
C SER A 35 -27.69 -20.24 -14.85
N PRO A 36 -26.62 -20.96 -14.49
CA PRO A 36 -25.29 -20.46 -14.07
C PRO A 36 -24.44 -19.94 -15.25
N PRO A 37 -23.36 -19.17 -14.98
CA PRO A 37 -22.51 -18.64 -16.04
C PRO A 37 -21.73 -19.75 -16.76
N PRO A 38 -21.86 -19.90 -18.08
CA PRO A 38 -21.25 -21.01 -18.82
C PRO A 38 -19.73 -20.90 -18.99
N TYR A 39 -19.11 -19.82 -18.49
CA TYR A 39 -17.68 -19.55 -18.63
C TYR A 39 -16.86 -19.92 -17.39
N GLU A 40 -17.47 -20.32 -16.26
CA GLU A 40 -16.73 -20.56 -15.01
C GLU A 40 -15.67 -21.65 -15.16
N GLU A 41 -16.01 -22.75 -15.82
CA GLU A 41 -15.05 -23.84 -16.11
C GLU A 41 -13.92 -23.36 -17.02
N LEU A 42 -14.24 -22.54 -18.03
CA LEU A 42 -13.26 -21.94 -18.94
C LEU A 42 -12.32 -20.97 -18.21
N LEU A 43 -12.83 -20.21 -17.24
CA LEU A 43 -12.02 -19.31 -16.41
C LEU A 43 -11.04 -20.10 -15.54
N PHE A 44 -11.51 -21.20 -14.93
CA PHE A 44 -10.64 -22.07 -14.15
C PHE A 44 -9.52 -22.67 -15.01
N LYS A 45 -9.85 -23.20 -16.20
CA LYS A 45 -8.87 -23.73 -17.15
C LYS A 45 -7.87 -22.67 -17.60
N LEU A 46 -8.35 -21.48 -17.96
CA LEU A 46 -7.48 -20.36 -18.36
C LEU A 46 -6.48 -20.00 -17.25
N ASN A 47 -6.94 -19.93 -16.00
CA ASN A 47 -6.05 -19.64 -14.87
C ASN A 47 -4.97 -20.70 -14.66
N GLN A 48 -5.28 -21.98 -14.88
CA GLN A 48 -4.27 -23.05 -14.82
C GLN A 48 -3.23 -22.91 -15.92
N ILE A 49 -3.66 -22.68 -17.16
CA ILE A 49 -2.75 -22.52 -18.30
C ILE A 49 -1.85 -21.29 -18.11
N ILE A 50 -2.37 -20.20 -17.54
CA ILE A 50 -1.55 -19.03 -17.17
C ILE A 50 -0.48 -19.42 -16.15
N LYS A 51 -0.84 -20.15 -15.09
CA LYS A 51 0.12 -20.60 -14.07
C LYS A 51 1.19 -21.49 -14.67
N ASP A 52 0.80 -22.45 -15.49
CA ASP A 52 1.72 -23.39 -16.14
C ASP A 52 2.67 -22.70 -17.11
N ALA A 53 2.16 -21.77 -17.93
CA ALA A 53 2.98 -21.03 -18.87
C ALA A 53 3.95 -20.07 -18.17
N CYS A 54 3.52 -19.40 -17.09
CA CYS A 54 4.41 -18.63 -16.22
C CYS A 54 5.51 -19.52 -15.62
N ALA A 55 5.14 -20.65 -15.04
CA ALA A 55 6.08 -21.58 -14.39
C ALA A 55 7.09 -22.14 -15.40
N ALA A 56 6.64 -22.54 -16.59
CA ALA A 56 7.50 -23.00 -17.67
C ALA A 56 8.50 -21.92 -18.12
N TYR A 57 8.03 -20.68 -18.29
CA TYR A 57 8.89 -19.55 -18.66
C TYR A 57 9.98 -19.30 -17.61
N PHE A 58 9.60 -19.14 -16.33
CA PHE A 58 10.58 -18.85 -15.28
C PHE A 58 11.51 -20.04 -15.01
N SER A 59 11.00 -21.27 -15.08
CA SER A 59 11.84 -22.47 -14.97
C SER A 59 12.86 -22.55 -16.10
N GLY A 60 12.44 -22.26 -17.34
CA GLY A 60 13.34 -22.13 -18.49
C GLY A 60 14.39 -21.05 -18.28
N LEU A 61 13.98 -19.86 -17.84
CA LEU A 61 14.88 -18.73 -17.59
C LEU A 61 15.93 -19.05 -16.53
N ILE A 62 15.53 -19.66 -15.41
CA ILE A 62 16.43 -20.12 -14.35
C ILE A 62 17.37 -21.21 -14.89
N ASN A 63 16.83 -22.15 -15.67
CA ASN A 63 17.60 -23.27 -16.21
C ASN A 63 18.66 -22.84 -17.23
N SER A 64 18.34 -21.87 -18.08
CA SER A 64 19.27 -21.28 -19.05
C SER A 64 20.36 -20.44 -18.38
N ASN A 65 20.12 -19.96 -17.16
CA ASN A 65 21.05 -19.11 -16.41
C ASN A 65 21.60 -19.79 -15.14
N LYS A 66 21.63 -21.14 -15.10
CA LYS A 66 22.08 -21.91 -13.91
C LYS A 66 23.46 -21.52 -13.38
N HIS A 67 24.33 -21.01 -14.24
CA HIS A 67 25.69 -20.59 -13.91
C HIS A 67 25.82 -19.07 -13.61
N ASN A 68 24.73 -18.30 -13.70
CA ASN A 68 24.72 -16.87 -13.43
C ASN A 68 24.07 -16.60 -12.05
N PRO A 69 24.86 -16.29 -11.00
CA PRO A 69 24.34 -16.09 -9.63
C PRO A 69 23.41 -14.87 -9.51
N SER A 70 23.50 -13.88 -10.41
CA SER A 70 22.68 -12.66 -10.38
C SER A 70 21.19 -12.90 -10.67
N LEU A 71 20.81 -14.05 -11.22
CA LEU A 71 19.40 -14.41 -11.48
C LEU A 71 18.80 -15.32 -10.40
N LYS A 72 19.63 -15.85 -9.49
CA LYS A 72 19.17 -16.67 -8.35
C LYS A 72 18.77 -15.82 -7.14
N ASN A 73 19.32 -14.62 -7.04
CA ASN A 73 18.89 -13.59 -6.09
C ASN A 73 18.46 -12.35 -6.89
N PRO A 74 17.16 -12.03 -6.97
CA PRO A 74 16.70 -10.74 -7.47
C PRO A 74 16.93 -9.66 -6.38
N LEU A 75 18.14 -9.62 -5.82
CA LEU A 75 18.61 -8.40 -5.20
C LEU A 75 19.00 -7.47 -6.35
N PRO A 76 18.61 -6.18 -6.32
CA PRO A 76 19.01 -5.25 -7.36
C PRO A 76 20.52 -5.36 -7.55
N ALA A 77 20.96 -5.47 -8.81
CA ALA A 77 22.36 -5.44 -9.22
C ALA A 77 22.98 -4.04 -8.99
N ILE A 78 22.83 -3.51 -7.78
CA ILE A 78 23.40 -2.25 -7.28
C ILE A 78 24.56 -2.54 -6.31
N LEU A 79 24.69 -3.77 -5.80
CA LEU A 79 25.87 -4.17 -5.03
C LEU A 79 26.91 -4.86 -5.92
N ALA A 80 27.46 -4.11 -6.86
CA ALA A 80 28.88 -4.24 -7.15
C ALA A 80 29.64 -3.45 -6.07
N SER A 81 29.47 -3.85 -4.80
CA SER A 81 30.24 -3.26 -3.71
C SER A 81 31.66 -3.79 -3.82
N SER A 82 32.56 -2.96 -4.35
CA SER A 82 33.96 -3.13 -3.99
C SER A 82 34.06 -3.01 -2.46
N SER A 83 34.99 -3.72 -1.80
CA SER A 83 35.12 -3.60 -0.33
C SER A 83 35.27 -2.14 0.13
N ASN A 84 35.84 -1.32 -0.75
CA ASN A 84 36.00 0.11 -0.58
C ASN A 84 34.67 0.88 -0.47
N ASP A 85 33.58 0.45 -1.12
CA ASP A 85 32.28 1.12 -1.03
C ASP A 85 31.54 0.84 0.28
N CYS A 86 31.68 -0.37 0.83
CA CYS A 86 31.13 -0.73 2.13
C CYS A 86 31.79 0.06 3.28
N GLU A 87 33.11 0.28 3.18
CA GLU A 87 33.86 1.05 4.17
C GLU A 87 33.55 2.56 4.12
N GLN A 88 33.07 3.07 2.98
CA GLN A 88 32.70 4.48 2.80
C GLN A 88 31.24 4.79 3.17
N PHE A 89 30.40 3.77 3.36
CA PHE A 89 28.99 3.95 3.70
C PHE A 89 28.81 4.67 5.04
N LEU A 90 29.42 4.16 6.11
CA LEU A 90 29.27 4.77 7.44
C LEU A 90 29.87 6.19 7.51
N PRO A 91 31.09 6.46 7.03
CA PRO A 91 31.66 7.81 7.00
C PRO A 91 30.82 8.81 6.20
N PHE A 92 30.19 8.38 5.11
CA PHE A 92 29.31 9.24 4.30
C PHE A 92 28.11 9.75 5.08
N PHE A 93 27.40 8.88 5.82
CA PHE A 93 26.25 9.30 6.62
C PHE A 93 26.65 10.15 7.81
N VAL A 94 27.75 9.80 8.49
CA VAL A 94 28.29 10.60 9.60
C VAL A 94 28.66 12.01 9.12
N GLY A 95 29.44 12.12 8.03
CA GLY A 95 29.81 13.42 7.47
C GLY A 95 28.60 14.24 6.98
N LYS A 96 27.55 13.59 6.50
CA LYS A 96 26.31 14.26 6.09
C LYS A 96 25.52 14.80 7.30
N ILE A 97 25.48 14.06 8.40
CA ILE A 97 24.86 14.50 9.66
C ILE A 97 25.65 15.66 10.26
N ASP A 98 26.98 15.55 10.34
CA ASP A 98 27.85 16.63 10.83
C ASP A 98 27.75 17.88 9.94
N GLY A 99 27.64 17.70 8.63
CA GLY A 99 27.34 18.76 7.67
C GLY A 99 26.01 19.46 7.96
N LEU A 100 24.94 18.72 8.28
CA LEU A 100 23.67 19.34 8.69
C LEU A 100 23.82 20.10 10.01
N HIS A 101 24.46 19.51 11.01
CA HIS A 101 24.62 20.13 12.33
C HIS A 101 25.48 21.40 12.30
N SER A 102 26.45 21.47 11.39
CA SER A 102 27.29 22.67 11.18
C SER A 102 26.56 23.78 10.41
N ASN A 103 25.65 23.44 9.49
CA ASN A 103 24.85 24.42 8.73
C ASN A 103 23.64 24.96 9.52
N PHE A 104 23.21 24.23 10.56
CA PHE A 104 22.18 24.68 11.49
C PHE A 104 22.83 24.86 12.87
N PRO A 105 23.44 26.02 13.17
CA PRO A 105 23.87 26.29 14.54
C PRO A 105 22.64 26.12 15.42
N LEU A 106 22.67 25.10 16.28
CA LEU A 106 21.67 24.88 17.32
C LEU A 106 21.69 26.14 18.17
N THR A 107 20.78 27.06 17.85
CA THR A 107 20.37 28.09 18.79
C THR A 107 19.69 27.30 19.89
N VAL A 108 20.48 26.90 20.89
CA VAL A 108 20.00 26.50 22.20
C VAL A 108 19.32 27.75 22.77
N SER A 109 18.11 28.02 22.28
CA SER A 109 17.11 28.71 23.05
C SER A 109 16.98 27.91 24.34
N PRO A 110 17.01 28.53 25.53
CA PRO A 110 16.79 27.82 26.77
C PRO A 110 15.47 27.06 26.61
N CYS A 111 15.56 25.74 26.50
CA CYS A 111 14.41 24.88 26.37
C CYS A 111 13.52 25.21 27.56
N ALA A 112 12.36 25.82 27.30
CA ALA A 112 11.35 25.99 28.32
C ALA A 112 11.15 24.61 28.98
N PRO A 113 11.11 24.52 30.31
CA PRO A 113 11.02 23.24 31.02
C PRO A 113 9.91 22.43 30.36
N PHE A 114 10.23 21.20 29.95
CA PHE A 114 9.31 20.28 29.29
C PHE A 114 7.94 20.41 29.94
N SER A 115 7.01 21.08 29.24
CA SER A 115 5.64 21.21 29.72
C SER A 115 5.16 19.82 30.06
N SER A 116 4.67 19.65 31.28
CA SER A 116 4.04 18.42 31.77
C SER A 116 3.23 17.76 30.67
N PRO A 117 3.25 16.42 30.51
CA PRO A 117 2.55 15.75 29.43
C PRO A 117 1.12 16.26 29.40
N ILE A 118 0.74 16.90 28.28
CA ILE A 118 -0.61 17.43 28.09
C ILE A 118 -1.54 16.22 28.18
N LEU A 119 -2.19 16.08 29.33
CA LEU A 119 -3.17 15.04 29.54
C LEU A 119 -4.38 15.46 28.70
N LEU A 120 -4.59 14.76 27.58
CA LEU A 120 -5.80 14.91 26.76
C LEU A 120 -6.99 14.38 27.57
N SER A 121 -7.52 15.22 28.46
CA SER A 121 -8.65 14.89 29.33
C SER A 121 -9.97 14.88 28.57
N GLU A 122 -10.08 15.68 27.51
CA GLU A 122 -11.28 15.82 26.71
C GLU A 122 -10.95 16.10 25.25
N PHE A 123 -11.80 15.60 24.35
CA PHE A 123 -11.74 15.93 22.94
C PHE A 123 -12.80 16.98 22.63
N ALA A 124 -12.41 18.00 21.87
CA ALA A 124 -13.36 19.00 21.39
C ALA A 124 -14.43 18.34 20.49
N PRO A 125 -15.73 18.59 20.74
CA PRO A 125 -16.78 18.06 19.88
C PRO A 125 -16.69 18.64 18.48
N ILE A 126 -16.77 17.76 17.48
CA ILE A 126 -16.78 18.14 16.06
C ILE A 126 -18.20 18.55 15.64
N SER A 127 -18.33 19.56 14.78
CA SER A 127 -19.62 19.95 14.20
C SER A 127 -19.92 19.21 12.90
N LEU A 128 -21.20 19.13 12.52
CA LEU A 128 -21.61 18.51 11.26
C LEU A 128 -20.96 19.17 10.04
N GLN A 129 -20.76 20.50 10.09
CA GLN A 129 -20.09 21.24 9.02
C GLN A 129 -18.63 20.79 8.84
N ILE A 130 -17.91 20.61 9.94
CA ILE A 130 -16.52 20.14 9.92
C ILE A 130 -16.46 18.70 9.40
N LEU A 131 -17.36 17.83 9.85
CA LEU A 131 -17.47 16.46 9.35
C LEU A 131 -17.70 16.43 7.83
N SER A 132 -18.69 17.18 7.35
CA SER A 132 -19.02 17.27 5.92
C SER A 132 -17.86 17.80 5.08
N ARG A 133 -17.16 18.84 5.57
CA ARG A 133 -15.96 19.37 4.91
C ARG A 133 -14.85 18.33 4.83
N ASN A 134 -14.59 17.62 5.92
CA ASN A 134 -13.52 16.62 5.98
C ASN A 134 -13.80 15.47 5.02
N VAL A 135 -15.03 14.95 5.01
CA VAL A 135 -15.42 13.87 4.09
C VAL A 135 -15.37 14.34 2.63
N ALA A 136 -15.78 15.58 2.33
CA ALA A 136 -15.68 16.13 0.97
C ALA A 136 -14.23 16.16 0.45
N ASN A 137 -13.27 16.47 1.32
CA ASN A 137 -11.84 16.55 1.01
C ASN A 137 -11.12 15.20 0.96
N MET A 138 -11.78 14.09 1.32
CA MET A 138 -11.17 12.76 1.22
C MET A 138 -10.86 12.40 -0.24
N CYS A 139 -9.75 11.68 -0.44
CA CYS A 139 -9.38 11.17 -1.76
C CYS A 139 -10.50 10.29 -2.33
N PRO A 140 -10.93 10.48 -3.60
CA PRO A 140 -12.02 9.71 -4.18
C PRO A 140 -11.64 8.25 -4.47
N SER A 141 -10.36 7.88 -4.39
CA SER A 141 -9.92 6.50 -4.39
C SER A 141 -10.19 5.86 -3.02
N SER A 142 -10.48 4.58 -3.03
CA SER A 142 -10.60 3.77 -1.82
C SER A 142 -9.47 2.77 -1.79
N SER A 143 -8.91 2.53 -0.61
CA SER A 143 -7.94 1.47 -0.40
C SER A 143 -8.65 0.12 -0.40
N SER A 144 -7.91 -0.96 -0.68
CA SER A 144 -8.44 -2.33 -0.54
C SER A 144 -8.72 -2.71 0.92
N CYS A 145 -8.26 -1.92 1.88
CA CYS A 145 -8.49 -2.11 3.30
C CYS A 145 -9.71 -1.32 3.81
N ASP A 146 -10.30 -0.44 2.98
CA ASP A 146 -11.45 0.37 3.39
C ASP A 146 -12.71 -0.49 3.34
N THR A 147 -13.40 -0.62 4.47
CA THR A 147 -14.70 -1.34 4.53
C THR A 147 -15.80 -0.61 3.75
N ILE A 148 -15.68 0.71 3.60
CA ILE A 148 -16.67 1.55 2.92
C ILE A 148 -15.96 2.39 1.86
N PRO A 149 -16.32 2.28 0.57
CA PRO A 149 -15.75 3.11 -0.47
C PRO A 149 -16.04 4.60 -0.24
N THR A 150 -15.03 5.45 -0.41
CA THR A 150 -15.09 6.91 -0.20
C THR A 150 -16.19 7.57 -1.04
N LYS A 151 -16.40 7.09 -2.28
CA LYS A 151 -17.47 7.61 -3.15
C LYS A 151 -18.86 7.35 -2.56
N PHE A 152 -19.06 6.16 -1.99
CA PHE A 152 -20.32 5.79 -1.37
C PHE A 152 -20.54 6.58 -0.07
N LEU A 153 -19.49 6.71 0.76
CA LEU A 153 -19.55 7.53 1.96
C LEU A 153 -19.97 8.97 1.64
N LYS A 154 -19.36 9.60 0.62
CA LYS A 154 -19.72 10.95 0.16
C LYS A 154 -21.19 11.06 -0.28
N SER A 155 -21.74 10.03 -0.94
CA SER A 155 -23.13 10.08 -1.43
C SER A 155 -24.16 9.92 -0.31
N VAL A 156 -23.87 9.16 0.75
CA VAL A 156 -24.83 8.93 1.85
C VAL A 156 -24.71 9.95 2.98
N LEU A 157 -23.59 10.68 3.07
CA LEU A 157 -23.34 11.65 4.13
C LEU A 157 -24.40 12.75 4.27
N PRO A 158 -25.02 13.31 3.20
CA PRO A 158 -26.08 14.31 3.36
C PRO A 158 -27.29 13.81 4.17
N VAL A 159 -27.55 12.51 4.14
CA VAL A 159 -28.67 11.87 4.85
C VAL A 159 -28.21 11.31 6.20
N LEU A 160 -27.06 10.63 6.24
CA LEU A 160 -26.57 9.92 7.42
C LEU A 160 -25.61 10.74 8.29
N GLY A 161 -25.22 11.94 7.86
CA GLY A 161 -24.24 12.79 8.54
C GLY A 161 -24.52 13.02 10.03
N PRO A 162 -25.77 13.34 10.44
CA PRO A 162 -26.11 13.48 11.86
C PRO A 162 -25.89 12.19 12.66
N SER A 163 -26.24 11.04 12.09
CA SER A 163 -26.06 9.72 12.73
C SER A 163 -24.59 9.34 12.84
N VAL A 164 -23.80 9.59 11.79
CA VAL A 164 -22.34 9.37 11.79
C VAL A 164 -21.67 10.27 12.82
N LEU A 165 -22.07 11.53 12.91
CA LEU A 165 -21.56 12.47 13.89
C LEU A 165 -21.89 12.02 15.32
N SER A 166 -23.15 11.62 15.56
CA SER A 166 -23.58 11.12 16.86
C SER A 166 -22.78 9.88 17.27
N LEU A 167 -22.59 8.93 16.35
CA LEU A 167 -21.76 7.74 16.59
C LEU A 167 -20.33 8.12 16.98
N TYR A 168 -19.69 8.99 16.20
CA TYR A 168 -18.32 9.46 16.49
C TYR A 168 -18.20 10.13 17.86
N LEU A 169 -19.11 11.04 18.19
CA LEU A 169 -19.08 11.74 19.48
C LEU A 169 -19.37 10.79 20.65
N THR A 170 -20.18 9.75 20.43
CA THR A 170 -20.50 8.75 21.44
C THR A 170 -19.31 7.81 21.68
N THR A 171 -18.65 7.32 20.62
CA THR A 171 -17.47 6.46 20.75
C THR A 171 -16.29 7.17 21.40
N LEU A 172 -16.12 8.47 21.16
CA LEU A 172 -15.10 9.29 21.79
C LEU A 172 -15.28 9.40 23.32
N LYS A 173 -16.55 9.38 23.77
CA LYS A 173 -16.93 9.41 25.20
C LYS A 173 -16.84 8.04 25.87
N LEU A 174 -16.70 6.95 25.10
CA LEU A 174 -16.60 5.62 25.68
C LEU A 174 -15.24 5.46 26.39
N PRO A 175 -15.21 4.99 27.65
CA PRO A 175 -13.96 4.79 28.40
C PRO A 175 -13.03 3.74 27.78
N LEU A 176 -13.56 2.88 26.90
CA LEU A 176 -12.76 1.93 26.14
C LEU A 176 -11.85 2.64 25.11
N PHE A 177 -12.33 3.72 24.49
CA PHE A 177 -11.62 4.44 23.44
C PHE A 177 -10.45 5.27 24.01
N SER A 178 -10.64 5.91 25.17
CA SER A 178 -9.58 6.63 25.87
C SER A 178 -8.42 5.72 26.29
N HIS A 179 -8.69 4.45 26.59
CA HIS A 179 -7.67 3.45 26.92
C HIS A 179 -6.78 3.07 25.71
N PHE A 180 -7.32 3.00 24.49
CA PHE A 180 -6.53 2.73 23.28
C PHE A 180 -5.59 3.88 22.93
N LEU A 181 -6.03 5.12 23.11
CA LEU A 181 -5.19 6.30 22.86
C LEU A 181 -4.11 6.48 23.94
N LYS A 182 -4.36 6.05 25.18
CA LYS A 182 -3.37 6.15 26.28
C LYS A 182 -2.21 5.15 26.16
N LYS A 183 -2.35 4.08 25.38
CA LYS A 183 -1.32 3.04 25.19
C LYS A 183 -0.24 3.35 24.14
N SER A 184 -0.30 4.50 23.46
CA SER A 184 0.73 4.89 22.48
C SER A 184 1.94 5.61 23.07
N SER A 185 2.06 5.68 24.41
CA SER A 185 3.31 6.11 25.05
C SER A 185 4.41 5.11 24.70
N PHE A 186 5.16 5.41 23.65
CA PHE A 186 6.45 4.80 23.36
C PHE A 186 7.26 4.86 24.66
N ASP A 187 7.63 3.69 25.19
CA ASP A 187 8.53 3.57 26.33
C ASP A 187 9.96 3.58 25.78
N PRO A 188 10.71 4.70 25.90
CA PRO A 188 12.10 4.76 25.43
C PRO A 188 13.05 3.88 26.26
N ALA A 189 12.61 3.29 27.38
CA ALA A 189 13.45 2.47 28.25
C ALA A 189 13.57 0.99 27.81
N ARG A 190 12.90 0.57 26.73
CA ARG A 190 12.98 -0.81 26.19
C ARG A 190 14.04 -1.01 25.09
N LEU A 191 14.95 -0.05 24.90
CA LEU A 191 16.04 -0.10 23.90
C LEU A 191 17.45 -0.01 24.51
N LEU A 192 17.62 -0.45 25.76
CA LEU A 192 18.91 -0.77 26.36
C LEU A 192 18.91 -2.24 26.78
#